data_AF-A0A838F1H1-F1
#
_entry.id   AF-A0A838F1H1-F1
#
_cell.length_a   1.000
_cell.length_b   1.000
_cell.length_c   1.000
_cell.angle_alpha   90.00
_cell.angle_beta   90.00
_cell.angle_gamma   90.00
#
_symmetry.space_group_name_H-M   'P 1'
#
loop_
_entity.id
_entity.type
_entity.pdbx_description
1 polymer ?
#
loop_
_entity_poly.entity_id
_entity_poly.type
_entity_poly.pdbx_seq_one_letter_code
_entity_poly.pdbx_strand_id
1 'polypeptide(L)'
;SASEHSSVITLEGNVAIAEEAQKSFDALGKKNIQLLVGPFEHTLTQALQLLHPVDLIFFDGNHRKDATLHYYNAALQHSHEHSIFIFDDIHCSEEMKQAWNTIRNSSDVKMTIDIFHFGIVFFRRELSKQHFILQF
;
A
#
# COMPACT_ATOMS: atom_id res chain seq x y z
N SER A 1 -10.05 5.07 14.23
CA SER A 1 -9.54 6.45 14.05
C SER A 1 -8.04 6.38 13.80
N ALA A 2 -7.48 7.21 12.92
CA ALA A 2 -6.03 7.38 12.86
C ALA A 2 -5.54 7.92 14.22
N SER A 3 -4.45 7.35 14.73
CA SER A 3 -3.81 7.81 15.98
C SER A 3 -3.32 9.24 15.80
N GLU A 4 -3.43 10.09 16.82
CA GLU A 4 -2.90 11.46 16.78
C GLU A 4 -1.37 11.48 16.64
N HIS A 5 -0.71 10.35 16.93
CA HIS A 5 0.75 10.18 16.82
C HIS A 5 1.20 9.51 15.51
N SER A 6 0.28 9.15 14.61
CA SER A 6 0.62 8.59 13.29
C SER A 6 0.44 9.64 12.21
N SER A 7 1.38 9.71 11.26
CA SER A 7 1.24 10.51 10.04
C SER A 7 0.68 9.65 8.92
N VAL A 8 -0.28 10.17 8.16
CA VAL A 8 -0.87 9.51 7.00
C VAL A 8 -0.64 10.38 5.77
N ILE A 9 -0.14 9.79 4.69
CA ILE A 9 -0.12 10.41 3.37
C ILE A 9 -1.08 9.63 2.47
N THR A 10 -1.99 10.32 1.80
CA THR A 10 -2.91 9.75 0.81
C THR A 10 -2.71 10.45 -0.53
N LEU A 11 -2.85 9.69 -1.62
CA LEU A 11 -2.53 10.13 -2.98
C LEU A 11 -3.80 10.08 -3.82
N GLU A 12 -4.11 11.16 -4.54
CA GLU A 12 -5.30 11.22 -5.41
C GLU A 12 -4.95 11.95 -6.71
N GLY A 13 -5.32 11.37 -7.85
CA GLY A 13 -5.08 11.97 -9.17
C GLY A 13 -6.18 12.95 -9.61
N ASN A 14 -7.39 12.77 -9.10
CA ASN A 14 -8.55 13.58 -9.43
C ASN A 14 -8.74 14.72 -8.41
N VAL A 15 -8.59 15.95 -8.89
CA VAL A 15 -8.71 17.16 -8.06
C VAL A 15 -10.07 17.25 -7.35
N ALA A 16 -11.18 16.91 -8.01
CA ALA A 16 -12.51 17.01 -7.41
C ALA A 16 -12.71 16.00 -6.27
N ILE A 17 -12.17 14.77 -6.41
CA ILE A 17 -12.21 13.75 -5.34
C ILE A 17 -11.31 14.20 -4.19
N ALA A 18 -10.12 14.70 -4.50
CA ALA A 18 -9.18 15.21 -3.51
C ALA A 18 -9.78 16.36 -2.68
N GLU A 19 -10.45 17.31 -3.32
CA GLU A 19 -11.13 18.41 -2.63
C GLU A 19 -12.22 17.92 -1.68
N GLU A 20 -13.00 16.90 -2.07
CA GLU A 20 -14.03 16.33 -1.21
C GLU A 20 -13.43 15.53 -0.03
N ALA A 21 -12.35 14.80 -0.27
CA ALA A 21 -11.60 14.13 0.80
C ALA A 21 -11.03 15.14 1.81
N GLN A 22 -10.47 16.26 1.32
CA GLN A 22 -9.92 17.30 2.20
C GLN A 22 -11.00 17.92 3.10
N LYS A 23 -12.20 18.22 2.56
CA LYS A 23 -13.33 18.68 3.38
C LYS A 23 -13.69 17.67 4.48
N SER A 24 -13.66 16.38 4.16
CA SER A 24 -13.94 15.32 5.12
C SER A 24 -12.87 15.28 6.23
N PHE A 25 -11.59 15.43 5.89
CA PHE A 25 -10.50 15.50 6.87
C PHE A 25 -10.65 16.73 7.77
N ASP A 26 -10.97 17.89 7.21
CA ASP A 26 -11.16 19.15 7.92
C ASP A 26 -12.36 19.07 8.88
N ALA A 27 -13.49 18.53 8.42
CA ALA A 27 -14.70 18.34 9.23
C ALA A 27 -14.47 17.38 10.41
N LEU A 28 -13.59 16.40 10.24
CA LEU A 28 -13.18 15.46 11.29
C LEU A 28 -12.01 15.98 12.15
N GLY A 29 -11.49 17.19 11.86
CA GLY A 29 -10.36 17.80 12.57
C GLY A 29 -9.05 17.03 12.44
N LYS A 30 -8.87 16.26 11.36
CA LYS A 30 -7.69 15.41 11.14
C LYS A 30 -6.53 16.20 10.55
N LYS A 31 -5.60 16.60 11.42
CA LYS A 31 -4.41 17.39 11.07
C LYS A 31 -3.19 16.55 10.67
N ASN A 32 -3.26 15.24 10.87
CA ASN A 32 -2.19 14.29 10.63
C ASN A 32 -2.31 13.55 9.28
N ILE A 33 -3.22 14.00 8.42
CA ILE A 33 -3.42 13.48 7.06
C ILE A 33 -2.91 14.52 6.08
N GLN A 34 -1.96 14.13 5.24
CA GLN A 34 -1.47 14.92 4.12
C GLN A 34 -2.01 14.33 2.82
N LEU A 35 -2.72 15.13 2.04
CA LEU A 35 -3.23 14.77 0.73
C LEU A 35 -2.29 15.29 -0.36
N LEU A 36 -1.74 14.38 -1.19
CA LEU A 36 -0.94 14.72 -2.36
C LEU A 36 -1.79 14.55 -3.62
N VAL A 37 -2.02 15.66 -4.33
CA VAL A 37 -2.86 15.68 -5.54
C VAL A 37 -1.98 15.69 -6.78
N GLY A 38 -2.18 14.72 -7.68
CA GLY A 38 -1.48 14.66 -8.96
C GLY A 38 -1.23 13.23 -9.46
N PRO A 39 -0.45 13.09 -10.56
CA PRO A 39 -0.12 11.79 -11.13
C PRO A 39 0.53 10.87 -10.10
N PHE A 40 0.06 9.62 -10.05
CA PHE A 40 0.43 8.67 -9.01
C PHE A 40 1.94 8.40 -8.96
N GLU A 41 2.61 8.35 -10.11
CA GLU A 41 4.05 8.14 -10.21
C GLU A 41 4.85 9.24 -9.48
N HIS A 42 4.39 10.49 -9.58
CA HIS A 42 5.02 11.64 -8.94
C HIS A 42 4.68 11.69 -7.45
N THR A 43 3.40 11.54 -7.11
CA THR A 43 2.94 11.64 -5.72
C THR A 43 3.41 10.46 -4.87
N LEU A 44 3.52 9.25 -5.44
CA LEU A 44 4.10 8.09 -4.75
C LEU A 44 5.56 8.32 -4.40
N THR A 45 6.36 8.80 -5.36
CA THR A 45 7.79 9.08 -5.13
C THR A 45 7.97 10.10 -4.01
N GLN A 46 7.18 11.18 -4.05
CA GLN A 46 7.18 12.20 -3.01
C GLN A 46 6.76 11.62 -1.63
N ALA A 47 5.71 10.81 -1.58
CA ALA A 47 5.23 10.22 -0.34
C ALA A 47 6.25 9.27 0.30
N LEU A 48 6.89 8.41 -0.50
CA LEU A 48 7.91 7.47 -0.04
C LEU A 48 9.15 8.19 0.52
N GLN A 49 9.51 9.36 -0.03
CA GLN A 49 10.58 10.19 0.51
C GLN A 49 10.22 10.83 1.85
N LEU A 50 8.97 11.25 2.03
CA LEU A 50 8.49 11.90 3.25
C LEU A 50 8.31 10.91 4.41
N LEU A 51 7.92 9.67 4.14
CA LEU A 51 7.61 8.66 5.16
C LEU A 51 8.77 7.74 5.54
N HIS A 52 9.96 7.89 4.95
CA HIS A 52 11.03 6.90 5.10
C HIS A 52 11.56 6.76 6.56
N PRO A 53 11.59 5.54 7.15
CA PRO A 53 11.10 4.26 6.62
C PRO A 53 9.59 4.07 6.81
N VAL A 54 8.93 3.40 5.86
CA VAL A 54 7.46 3.29 5.85
C VAL A 54 6.97 2.09 6.66
N ASP A 55 6.15 2.33 7.68
CA ASP A 55 5.55 1.28 8.52
C ASP A 55 4.42 0.51 7.82
N LEU A 56 3.54 1.20 7.09
CA LEU A 56 2.38 0.58 6.45
C LEU A 56 2.04 1.28 5.13
N ILE A 57 1.74 0.49 4.10
CA ILE A 57 1.21 0.98 2.82
C ILE A 57 0.00 0.16 2.42
N PHE A 58 -1.06 0.85 2.00
CA PHE A 58 -2.25 0.27 1.39
C PHE A 58 -2.28 0.62 -0.11
N PHE A 59 -2.27 -0.40 -0.96
CA PHE A 59 -2.29 -0.29 -2.42
C PHE A 59 -3.70 -0.56 -2.94
N ASP A 60 -4.43 0.52 -3.21
CA ASP A 60 -5.80 0.54 -3.75
C ASP A 60 -5.91 1.60 -4.86
N GLY A 61 -5.00 1.50 -5.83
CA GLY A 61 -4.89 2.46 -6.93
C GLY A 61 -5.13 1.78 -8.27
N ASN A 62 -4.04 1.44 -8.95
CA ASN A 62 -4.11 0.79 -10.25
C ASN A 62 -4.14 -0.74 -10.09
N HIS A 63 -5.14 -1.42 -10.66
CA HIS A 63 -5.26 -2.88 -10.64
C HIS A 63 -4.70 -3.55 -11.92
N ARG A 64 -3.70 -2.92 -12.56
CA ARG A 64 -2.92 -3.49 -13.66
C ARG A 64 -1.62 -4.05 -13.11
N LYS A 65 -1.23 -5.23 -13.61
CA LYS A 65 -0.05 -5.97 -13.09
C LYS A 65 1.21 -5.11 -13.03
N ASP A 66 1.55 -4.45 -14.13
CA ASP A 66 2.82 -3.73 -14.25
C ASP A 66 2.86 -2.50 -13.32
N ALA A 67 1.73 -1.81 -13.17
CA ALA A 67 1.62 -0.68 -12.24
C ALA A 67 1.77 -1.14 -10.79
N THR A 68 1.04 -2.19 -10.38
CA THR A 68 1.14 -2.76 -9.02
C THR A 68 2.57 -3.20 -8.69
N LEU A 69 3.24 -3.88 -9.63
CA LEU A 69 4.63 -4.31 -9.45
C LEU A 69 5.60 -3.13 -9.42
N HIS A 70 5.37 -2.09 -10.22
CA HIS A 70 6.14 -0.86 -10.16
C HIS A 70 6.03 -0.20 -8.78
N TYR A 71 4.82 -0.04 -8.26
CA TYR A 71 4.57 0.56 -6.95
C TYR A 71 5.16 -0.29 -5.81
N TYR A 72 5.01 -1.61 -5.88
CA TYR A 72 5.65 -2.53 -4.94
C TYR A 72 7.16 -2.35 -4.90
N ASN A 73 7.83 -2.35 -6.06
CA ASN A 73 9.29 -2.23 -6.13
C ASN A 73 9.79 -0.88 -5.61
N ALA A 74 9.08 0.21 -5.94
CA ALA A 74 9.40 1.54 -5.43
C ALA A 74 9.27 1.58 -3.90
N ALA A 75 8.14 1.11 -3.36
CA ALA A 75 7.89 1.07 -1.93
C ALA A 75 8.87 0.16 -1.17
N LEU A 76 9.30 -0.97 -1.77
CA LEU A 76 10.24 -1.90 -1.18
C LEU A 76 11.60 -1.25 -0.86
N GLN A 77 12.02 -0.24 -1.62
CA GLN A 77 13.25 0.51 -1.31
C GLN A 77 13.16 1.38 -0.05
N HIS A 78 11.93 1.62 0.43
CA HIS A 78 11.65 2.44 1.60
C HIS A 78 11.09 1.63 2.77
N SER A 79 11.03 0.30 2.65
CA SER A 79 10.54 -0.59 3.70
C SER A 79 11.64 -1.01 4.68
N HIS A 80 11.21 -1.55 5.82
CA HIS A 80 12.02 -2.18 6.85
C HIS A 80 11.39 -3.51 7.26
N GLU A 81 12.04 -4.25 8.14
CA GLU A 81 11.60 -5.59 8.53
C GLU A 81 10.25 -5.64 9.28
N HIS A 82 9.73 -4.49 9.73
CA HIS A 82 8.41 -4.37 10.35
C HIS A 82 7.37 -3.70 9.46
N SER A 83 7.72 -3.34 8.22
CA SER A 83 6.76 -2.82 7.26
C SER A 83 5.67 -3.83 6.96
N ILE A 84 4.46 -3.33 6.68
CA ILE A 84 3.32 -4.13 6.22
C ILE A 84 2.79 -3.52 4.93
N PHE A 85 2.74 -4.31 3.87
CA PHE A 85 2.10 -3.90 2.62
C PHE A 85 0.78 -4.66 2.46
N ILE A 86 -0.28 -3.93 2.12
CA ILE A 86 -1.62 -4.47 1.92
C ILE A 86 -2.05 -4.13 0.50
N PHE A 87 -2.38 -5.15 -0.29
CA PHE A 87 -2.85 -5.00 -1.66
C PHE A 87 -4.34 -5.30 -1.71
N ASP A 88 -5.12 -4.41 -2.30
CA ASP A 88 -6.52 -4.66 -2.60
C ASP A 88 -6.69 -5.46 -3.90
N ASP A 89 -7.82 -6.15 -4.01
CA ASP A 89 -8.30 -6.81 -5.23
C ASP A 89 -7.31 -7.81 -5.85
N ILE A 90 -6.59 -8.56 -5.00
CA ILE A 90 -5.53 -9.50 -5.44
C ILE A 90 -6.01 -10.63 -6.36
N HIS A 91 -7.32 -10.91 -6.38
CA HIS A 91 -7.95 -11.92 -7.26
C HIS A 91 -8.89 -11.34 -8.32
N CYS A 92 -9.00 -10.01 -8.47
CA CYS A 92 -10.00 -9.36 -9.32
C CYS A 92 -9.82 -9.65 -10.82
N SER A 93 -8.59 -9.98 -11.24
CA SER A 93 -8.23 -10.25 -12.63
C SER A 93 -7.05 -11.21 -12.73
N GLU A 94 -6.84 -11.80 -13.90
CA GLU A 94 -5.64 -12.62 -14.16
C GLU A 94 -4.35 -11.80 -14.03
N GLU A 95 -4.39 -10.52 -14.37
CA GLU A 95 -3.25 -9.62 -14.15
C GLU A 95 -2.94 -9.44 -12.66
N MET A 96 -3.94 -9.19 -11.83
CA MET A 96 -3.75 -9.04 -10.39
C MET A 96 -3.32 -10.34 -9.71
N LYS A 97 -3.86 -11.49 -10.14
CA LYS A 97 -3.37 -12.80 -9.68
C LYS A 97 -1.90 -13.01 -10.01
N GLN A 98 -1.46 -12.59 -11.20
CA GLN A 98 -0.05 -12.64 -11.59
C GLN A 98 0.81 -11.66 -10.78
N ALA A 99 0.32 -10.44 -10.52
CA ALA A 99 1.00 -9.46 -9.68
C ALA A 99 1.18 -10.00 -8.26
N TRP A 100 0.10 -10.48 -7.66
CA TRP A 100 0.10 -11.10 -6.33
C TRP A 100 1.05 -12.30 -6.26
N ASN A 101 1.00 -13.18 -7.27
CA ASN A 101 1.93 -14.30 -7.36
C ASN A 101 3.39 -13.87 -7.46
N THR A 102 3.67 -12.75 -8.14
CA THR A 102 5.04 -12.21 -8.24
C THR A 102 5.48 -11.64 -6.88
N ILE A 103 4.63 -10.84 -6.23
CA ILE A 103 4.91 -10.21 -4.93
C ILE A 103 5.18 -11.25 -3.85
N ARG A 104 4.28 -12.23 -3.67
CA ARG A 104 4.44 -13.28 -2.64
C ARG A 104 5.71 -14.13 -2.82
N ASN A 105 6.20 -14.23 -4.07
CA ASN A 105 7.40 -14.99 -4.39
C ASN A 105 8.68 -14.15 -4.35
N SER A 106 8.61 -12.84 -4.14
CA SER A 106 9.78 -11.97 -3.96
C SER A 106 10.70 -12.44 -2.81
N SER A 107 12.00 -12.24 -2.94
CA SER A 107 13.04 -12.64 -1.98
C SER A 107 12.92 -11.97 -0.61
N ASP A 108 12.47 -10.71 -0.62
CA ASP A 108 12.34 -9.86 0.56
C ASP A 108 11.10 -10.19 1.37
N VAL A 109 10.08 -10.76 0.71
CA VAL A 109 8.84 -11.19 1.35
C VAL A 109 9.04 -12.48 2.13
N LYS A 110 8.66 -12.44 3.40
CA LYS A 110 8.78 -13.57 4.34
C LYS A 110 7.44 -14.21 4.63
N MET A 111 6.39 -13.43 4.82
CA MET A 111 5.08 -14.00 5.08
C MET A 111 4.02 -13.25 4.30
N THR A 112 3.05 -13.99 3.77
CA THR A 112 1.87 -13.43 3.13
C THR A 112 0.61 -14.04 3.69
N ILE A 113 -0.45 -13.24 3.80
CA ILE A 113 -1.78 -13.70 4.15
C ILE A 113 -2.73 -13.25 3.04
N ASP A 114 -3.38 -14.21 2.41
CA ASP A 114 -4.44 -14.02 1.43
C ASP A 114 -5.78 -14.14 2.15
N ILE A 115 -6.53 -13.04 2.21
CA ILE A 115 -7.87 -12.99 2.81
C ILE A 115 -8.95 -12.76 1.75
N PHE A 116 -8.75 -13.35 0.56
CA PHE A 116 -9.60 -13.26 -0.62
C PHE A 116 -9.63 -11.86 -1.26
N HIS A 117 -10.12 -10.84 -0.56
CA HIS A 117 -10.12 -9.47 -1.09
C HIS A 117 -8.74 -8.83 -1.03
N PHE A 118 -8.00 -9.09 0.05
CA PHE A 118 -6.71 -8.46 0.29
C PHE A 118 -5.56 -9.46 0.38
N GLY A 119 -4.39 -9.02 -0.07
CA GLY A 119 -3.10 -9.67 0.19
C GLY A 119 -2.27 -8.85 1.16
N ILE A 120 -1.90 -9.43 2.29
CA ILE A 120 -1.06 -8.80 3.31
C ILE A 120 0.35 -9.37 3.23
N VAL A 121 1.36 -8.51 3.25
CA VAL A 121 2.77 -8.86 3.05
C VAL A 121 3.61 -8.39 4.23
N PHE A 122 4.48 -9.28 4.72
CA PHE A 122 5.40 -9.04 5.84
C PHE A 122 6.86 -9.36 5.44
N PHE A 123 7.79 -8.57 5.99
CA PHE A 123 9.23 -8.62 5.67
C PHE A 123 10.13 -9.08 6.83
N ARG A 124 9.56 -9.44 7.99
CA ARG A 124 10.32 -9.83 9.20
C ARG A 124 11.29 -10.98 8.94
N ARG A 125 12.59 -10.72 9.10
CA ARG A 125 13.66 -11.64 8.71
C ARG A 125 13.69 -12.92 9.55
N GLU A 126 13.16 -12.89 10.76
CA GLU A 126 13.04 -14.05 11.64
C GLU A 126 11.96 -15.04 11.20
N LEU A 127 11.04 -14.62 10.32
CA LEU A 127 10.00 -15.49 9.79
C LEU A 127 10.53 -16.33 8.63
N SER A 128 10.21 -17.62 8.67
CA SER A 128 10.36 -18.50 7.51
C SER A 128 9.41 -18.08 6.39
N LYS A 129 9.78 -18.38 5.14
CA LYS A 129 8.91 -18.08 3.98
C LYS A 129 7.59 -18.85 4.08
N GLN A 130 6.48 -18.13 4.24
CA GLN A 130 5.14 -18.70 4.44
C GLN A 130 4.06 -17.96 3.64
N HIS A 131 3.03 -18.70 3.24
CA HIS A 131 1.85 -18.15 2.58
C HIS A 131 0.62 -18.82 3.18
N PHE A 132 -0.26 -18.01 3.77
CA PHE A 132 -1.52 -18.45 4.35
C PHE A 132 -2.67 -17.99 3.48
N ILE A 133 -3.67 -18.84 3.30
CA ILE A 133 -4.94 -18.50 2.67
C ILE A 133 -6.03 -18.72 3.70
N LEU A 134 -6.77 -17.66 4.03
CA LEU A 134 -7.96 -17.74 4.88
C LEU A 134 -9.17 -18.03 3.98
N GLN A 135 -9.68 -19.25 4.09
CA GLN A 135 -10.93 -19.67 3.45
C GLN A 135 -12.02 -19.74 4.52
N PHE A 136 -13.13 -19.05 4.29
CA PHE A 136 -14.36 -19.16 5.08
C PHE A 136 -15.40 -19.96 4.29
#